data_AF-A0A7I8CXQ9-F1
#
_entry.id   AF-A0A7I8CXQ9-F1
#
_cell.length_a   1.000
_cell.length_b   1.000
_cell.length_c   1.000
_cell.angle_alpha   90.00
_cell.angle_beta   90.00
_cell.angle_gamma   90.00
#
_symmetry.space_group_name_H-M   'P 1'
#
loop_
_entity.id
_entity.type
_entity.pdbx_description
1 polymer ?
#
loop_
_entity_poly.entity_id
_entity_poly.type
_entity_poly.pdbx_seq_one_letter_code
_entity_poly.pdbx_strand_id
1 'polypeptide(L)'
;MNFDRTTEGQALSYPLAWAPDSRICCWSATTHVTSPAIGRGENAGHTLTESNVVRSIAAIGQWSGTALMLRADAVAGEHQVVLLEDNDGATVSAARVVIQVKRLLEE
;
A
#
# COMPACT_ATOMS: atom_id res chain seq x y z
N MET A 1 0.25 -19.73 17.01
CA MET A 1 0.23 -19.84 15.54
C MET A 1 0.84 -18.56 14.99
N ASN A 2 2.12 -18.57 14.64
CA ASN A 2 2.82 -17.40 14.11
C ASN A 2 2.76 -17.43 12.59
N PHE A 3 2.11 -16.42 12.01
CA PHE A 3 2.06 -16.24 10.56
C PHE A 3 3.22 -15.35 10.15
N ASP A 4 4.28 -15.92 9.59
CA ASP A 4 5.32 -15.15 8.91
C ASP A 4 4.76 -14.61 7.60
N ARG A 5 4.64 -13.28 7.52
CA ARG A 5 4.19 -12.56 6.33
C ARG A 5 5.39 -12.07 5.55
N THR A 6 5.94 -12.92 4.69
CA THR A 6 6.96 -12.53 3.71
C THR A 6 6.32 -12.52 2.32
N THR A 7 6.31 -11.36 1.67
CA THR A 7 6.11 -11.28 0.22
C THR A 7 7.52 -11.32 -0.37
N GLU A 8 7.89 -12.40 -1.07
CA GLU A 8 9.08 -12.40 -1.92
C GLU A 8 8.81 -11.38 -3.04
N GLY A 9 9.35 -10.17 -2.86
CA GLY A 9 9.22 -9.10 -3.83
C GLY A 9 9.94 -9.48 -5.11
N GLN A 10 9.20 -9.57 -6.21
CA GLN A 10 9.78 -9.56 -7.54
C GLN A 10 10.63 -8.28 -7.67
N ALA A 11 11.91 -8.41 -7.98
CA ALA A 11 12.79 -7.26 -8.15
C ALA A 11 12.28 -6.41 -9.32
N LEU A 12 11.70 -5.25 -9.00
CA LEU A 12 11.28 -4.27 -9.98
C LEU A 12 12.51 -3.48 -10.42
N SER A 13 13.15 -3.91 -11.51
CA SER A 13 14.27 -3.20 -12.12
C SER A 13 13.76 -2.03 -12.97
N TYR A 14 13.51 -0.88 -12.35
CA TYR A 14 13.33 0.39 -13.07
C TYR A 14 14.69 1.12 -13.15
N PRO A 15 15.01 1.85 -14.25
CA PRO A 15 16.19 2.70 -14.33
C PRO A 15 16.02 3.93 -13.42
N LEU A 16 16.17 3.72 -12.12
CA LEU A 16 15.98 4.69 -11.05
C LEU A 16 17.25 5.53 -10.76
N ALA A 17 18.17 5.60 -11.73
CA ALA A 17 19.50 6.18 -11.54
C ALA A 17 19.54 7.71 -11.28
N TRP A 18 18.39 8.39 -11.19
CA TRP A 18 18.31 9.85 -11.05
C TRP A 18 17.59 10.36 -9.79
N ALA A 19 17.07 9.48 -8.93
CA ALA A 19 16.39 9.87 -7.68
C ALA A 19 17.10 9.26 -6.44
N PRO A 20 18.34 9.67 -6.14
CA PRO A 20 19.00 9.27 -4.90
C PRO A 20 18.20 9.76 -3.70
N ASP A 21 18.12 8.92 -2.66
CA ASP A 21 17.41 9.22 -1.40
C ASP A 21 15.90 9.45 -1.56
N SER A 22 15.26 8.60 -2.36
CA SER A 22 13.80 8.58 -2.51
C SER A 22 13.12 8.04 -1.26
N ARG A 23 12.02 8.68 -0.83
CA ARG A 23 11.21 8.24 0.30
C ARG A 23 10.37 7.02 -0.07
N ILE A 24 10.27 6.06 0.84
CA ILE A 24 9.38 4.90 0.68
C ILE A 24 8.18 5.09 1.61
N CYS A 25 7.00 5.15 1.03
CA CYS A 25 5.72 5.33 1.74
C CYS A 25 4.88 4.06 1.65
N CYS A 26 4.26 3.65 2.76
CA CYS A 26 3.20 2.65 2.79
C CYS A 26 1.87 3.36 2.98
N TRP A 27 0.98 3.18 2.02
CA TRP A 27 -0.40 3.63 2.10
C TRP A 27 -1.27 2.44 2.47
N SER A 28 -2.18 2.66 3.41
CA SER A 28 -3.22 1.69 3.75
C SER A 28 -4.56 2.24 3.30
N ALA A 29 -5.34 1.45 2.57
CA ALA A 29 -6.56 1.89 1.92
C ALA A 29 -7.66 0.83 2.03
N THR A 30 -8.92 1.25 2.03
CA THR A 30 -10.06 0.33 2.14
C THR A 30 -11.17 0.67 1.15
N THR A 31 -12.16 -0.21 1.05
CA THR A 31 -13.42 0.09 0.37
C THR A 31 -14.41 0.60 1.41
N HIS A 32 -15.08 1.71 1.11
CA HIS A 32 -16.13 2.26 1.95
C HIS A 32 -17.46 2.23 1.20
N VAL A 33 -18.53 1.85 1.90
CA VAL A 33 -19.90 1.91 1.37
C VAL A 33 -20.70 2.83 2.26
N THR A 34 -21.26 3.90 1.68
CA THR A 34 -22.13 4.81 2.40
C THR A 34 -23.49 4.16 2.63
N SER A 35 -23.76 3.74 3.88
CA SER A 35 -25.03 3.14 4.26
C SER A 35 -25.50 3.67 5.62
N PRO A 36 -26.73 4.20 5.76
CA PRO A 36 -27.77 4.31 4.72
C PRO A 36 -27.41 5.33 3.63
N ALA A 37 -28.23 5.38 2.57
CA ALA A 37 -28.02 6.28 1.43
C ALA A 37 -27.86 7.75 1.85
N ILE A 38 -27.14 8.52 1.04
CA ILE A 38 -26.79 9.92 1.34
C ILE A 38 -28.08 10.74 1.55
N GLY A 39 -28.13 11.49 2.66
CA GLY A 39 -29.36 12.16 3.09
C GLY A 39 -29.70 13.47 2.38
N ARG A 40 -28.74 14.14 1.71
CA ARG A 40 -28.96 15.44 1.04
C ARG A 40 -27.92 15.75 -0.03
N GLY A 41 -28.22 16.72 -0.90
CA GLY A 41 -27.33 17.21 -1.96
C GLY A 41 -27.55 16.49 -3.30
N GLU A 42 -26.63 16.70 -4.24
CA GLU A 42 -26.71 16.12 -5.60
C GLU A 42 -26.77 14.60 -5.59
N ASN A 43 -26.06 13.96 -4.65
CA ASN A 43 -26.01 12.50 -4.51
C ASN A 43 -27.08 11.95 -3.55
N ALA A 44 -28.08 12.75 -3.15
CA ALA A 44 -29.12 12.32 -2.21
C ALA A 44 -29.87 11.07 -2.72
N GLY A 45 -30.15 10.13 -1.81
CA GLY A 45 -30.83 8.87 -2.12
C GLY A 45 -29.93 7.80 -2.74
N HIS A 46 -28.67 8.12 -3.06
CA HIS A 46 -27.71 7.14 -3.59
C HIS A 46 -26.84 6.53 -2.48
N THR A 47 -26.54 5.25 -2.65
CA THR A 47 -25.48 4.53 -1.93
C THR A 47 -24.22 4.60 -2.78
N LEU A 48 -23.13 5.16 -2.24
CA LEU A 48 -21.85 5.22 -2.92
C LEU A 48 -20.93 4.10 -2.44
N THR A 49 -20.21 3.50 -3.38
CA THR A 49 -19.10 2.58 -3.07
C THR A 49 -17.81 3.26 -3.49
N GLU A 50 -16.97 3.59 -2.51
CA GLU A 50 -15.69 4.24 -2.69
C GLU A 50 -14.59 3.19 -2.62
N SER A 51 -13.73 3.14 -3.62
CA SER A 51 -12.60 2.19 -3.68
C SER A 51 -11.30 2.89 -3.33
N ASN A 52 -10.37 2.15 -2.72
CA ASN A 52 -9.03 2.64 -2.36
C ASN A 52 -9.06 3.93 -1.52
N VAL A 53 -10.02 4.06 -0.61
CA VAL A 53 -10.09 5.15 0.36
C VAL A 53 -8.88 5.06 1.27
N VAL A 54 -7.90 5.96 1.08
CA VAL A 54 -6.66 5.99 1.87
C VAL A 54 -7.00 6.31 3.32
N ARG A 55 -6.58 5.44 4.24
CA ARG A 55 -6.79 5.55 5.68
C ARG A 55 -5.55 6.03 6.42
N SER A 56 -4.37 5.71 5.90
CA SER A 56 -3.09 6.17 6.45
C SER A 56 -2.01 6.20 5.38
N ILE A 57 -1.07 7.13 5.54
CA ILE A 57 0.19 7.19 4.79
C ILE A 57 1.30 7.21 5.83
N ALA A 58 2.23 6.25 5.75
CA ALA A 58 3.37 6.17 6.65
C ALA A 58 4.67 6.09 5.85
N ALA A 59 5.65 6.93 6.17
CA ALA A 59 7.01 6.74 5.67
C ALA A 59 7.60 5.50 6.37
N ILE A 60 8.02 4.51 5.59
CA ILE A 60 8.54 3.23 6.10
C ILE A 60 10.02 3.02 5.78
N GLY A 61 10.64 3.94 5.04
CA GLY A 61 12.06 3.89 4.74
C GLY A 61 12.51 4.94 3.74
N GLN A 62 13.77 4.83 3.38
CA GLN A 62 14.44 5.62 2.35
C GLN A 62 15.16 4.63 1.41
N TRP A 63 15.15 4.92 0.11
CA TRP A 63 15.79 4.10 -0.90
C TRP A 63 16.98 4.84 -1.51
N SER A 64 18.16 4.25 -1.37
CA SER A 64 19.43 4.83 -1.83
C SER A 64 19.96 4.19 -3.12
N GLY A 65 19.10 3.54 -3.91
CA GLY A 65 19.52 2.84 -5.13
C GLY A 65 19.81 1.34 -4.97
N THR A 66 19.85 0.84 -3.73
CA THR A 66 20.18 -0.58 -3.44
C THR A 66 18.93 -1.35 -3.03
N ALA A 67 18.86 -2.64 -3.38
CA ALA A 67 17.77 -3.51 -2.93
C ALA A 67 17.70 -3.53 -1.39
N LEU A 68 16.47 -3.46 -0.86
CA LEU A 68 16.23 -3.46 0.59
C LEU A 68 14.93 -4.19 0.91
N MET A 69 14.84 -4.69 2.13
CA MET A 69 13.63 -5.30 2.67
C MET A 69 13.04 -4.41 3.76
N LEU A 70 11.75 -4.13 3.67
CA LEU A 70 11.00 -3.38 4.67
C LEU A 70 9.95 -4.26 5.33
N ARG A 71 9.59 -3.87 6.56
CA ARG A 71 8.46 -4.42 7.28
C ARG A 71 7.47 -3.29 7.54
N ALA A 72 6.21 -3.55 7.23
CA ALA A 72 5.10 -2.70 7.57
C ALA A 72 3.99 -3.58 8.14
N ASP A 73 3.33 -3.11 9.20
CA ASP A 73 2.22 -3.84 9.80
C ASP A 73 1.01 -3.78 8.87
N ALA A 74 0.50 -4.94 8.44
CA ALA A 74 -0.72 -4.97 7.67
C ALA A 74 -1.94 -4.79 8.59
N VAL A 75 -2.80 -3.85 8.22
CA VAL A 75 -4.06 -3.55 8.89
C VAL A 75 -5.16 -4.43 8.31
N ALA A 76 -5.88 -5.15 9.17
CA ALA A 76 -6.95 -6.04 8.74
C ALA A 76 -8.07 -5.26 8.03
N GLY A 77 -8.54 -5.76 6.88
CA GLY A 77 -9.56 -5.09 6.07
C GLY A 77 -9.03 -3.95 5.19
N GLU A 78 -7.72 -3.70 5.18
CA GLU A 78 -7.09 -2.69 4.34
C GLU A 78 -6.13 -3.33 3.32
N HIS A 79 -6.10 -2.74 2.14
CA HIS A 79 -5.09 -2.97 1.12
C HIS A 79 -3.86 -2.10 1.40
N GLN A 80 -2.68 -2.64 1.12
CA GLN A 80 -1.43 -1.89 1.23
C GLN A 80 -0.83 -1.61 -0.14
N VAL A 81 -0.33 -0.39 -0.30
CA VAL A 81 0.43 0.06 -1.47
C VAL A 81 1.73 0.66 -0.98
N VAL A 82 2.84 0.24 -1.58
CA VAL A 82 4.15 0.84 -1.36
C VAL A 82 4.43 1.79 -2.52
N LEU A 83 4.75 3.04 -2.20
CA LEU A 83 5.14 4.07 -3.15
C LEU A 83 6.61 4.41 -2.90
N LEU A 84 7.34 4.59 -3.99
CA LEU A 84 8.64 5.24 -4.02
C LEU A 84 8.42 6.67 -4.52
N GLU A 85 8.73 7.65 -3.68
CA GLU A 85 8.52 9.07 -3.95
C GLU A 85 9.88 9.78 -3.97
N ASP A 86 10.10 10.62 -4.98
CA ASP A 86 11.25 11.52 -5.01
C ASP A 86 11.04 12.65 -3.98
N ASN A 87 12.10 13.43 -3.73
CA ASN A 87 12.12 14.51 -2.75
C ASN A 87 11.15 15.65 -3.09
N ASP A 88 10.76 15.80 -4.36
CA ASP A 88 9.73 16.75 -4.80
C ASP A 88 8.30 16.22 -4.64
N GLY A 89 8.15 14.97 -4.17
CA GLY A 89 6.87 14.27 -4.01
C GLY A 89 6.38 13.55 -5.27
N ALA A 90 7.15 13.55 -6.37
CA ALA A 90 6.82 12.78 -7.55
C ALA A 90 6.84 11.28 -7.24
N THR A 91 5.78 10.56 -7.62
CA THR A 91 5.77 9.10 -7.52
C THR A 91 6.65 8.51 -8.61
N VAL A 92 7.75 7.88 -8.20
CA VAL A 92 8.72 7.24 -9.09
C VAL A 92 8.29 5.80 -9.40
N SER A 93 7.73 5.11 -8.41
CA SER A 93 7.23 3.74 -8.58
C SER A 93 6.15 3.42 -7.53
N ALA A 94 5.32 2.43 -7.82
CA ALA A 94 4.32 1.93 -6.90
C ALA A 94 4.12 0.42 -7.06
N ALA A 95 3.87 -0.26 -5.95
CA ALA A 95 3.55 -1.67 -5.92
C ALA A 95 2.42 -1.93 -4.92
N ARG A 96 1.43 -2.74 -5.34
CA ARG A 96 0.42 -3.24 -4.41
C ARG A 96 0.96 -4.46 -3.68
N VAL A 97 0.79 -4.51 -2.37
CA VAL A 97 1.15 -5.68 -1.57
C VAL A 97 0.04 -6.73 -1.74
N VAL A 98 0.43 -7.93 -2.17
CA VAL A 98 -0.45 -9.10 -2.20
C VAL A 98 0.01 -10.04 -1.11
N ILE A 99 -0.79 -10.18 -0.06
CA ILE A 99 -0.48 -11.10 1.04
C ILE A 99 -0.60 -12.52 0.51
N GLN A 100 0.53 -13.19 0.34
CA GLN A 100 0.60 -14.63 0.11
C GLN A 100 0.64 -15.34 1.45
N VAL A 101 -0.44 -16.06 1.80
CA VAL A 101 -0.42 -16.94 2.99
C VAL A 101 0.20 -18.27 2.56
N LYS A 102 1.49 -18.48 2.86
CA LYS A 102 2.09 -19.81 2.80
C LYS A 102 1.56 -20.62 3.99
N ARG A 103 0.77 -21.66 3.70
CA ARG A 103 0.43 -22.69 4.68
C ARG A 103 1.69 -23.51 4.93
N LEU A 104 2.30 -23.34 6.10
CA LEU A 104 3.29 -24.28 6.60
C LEU A 104 2.54 -25.57 6.93
N LEU A 105 2.78 -26.62 6.16
CA LEU A 105 2.42 -27.98 6.58
C LEU A 105 3.47 -28.38 7.61
N GLU A 106 3.03 -28.65 8.84
CA GLU A 106 3.88 -29.22 9.88
C GLU A 106 4.24 -30.66 9.46
N GLU A 107 5.54 -30.97 9.41
CA GLU A 107 6.09 -32.34 9.41
C GLU A 107 6.37 -32.79 10.85
#